data_AF-A0A0P7XL59-F1
#
_entry.id   AF-A0A0P7XL59-F1
#
_cell.length_a   1.000
_cell.length_b   1.000
_cell.length_c   1.000
_cell.angle_alpha   90.00
_cell.angle_beta   90.00
_cell.angle_gamma   90.00
#
_symmetry.space_group_name_H-M   'P 1'
#
loop_
_entity.id
_entity.type
_entity.pdbx_description
1 polymer ?
#
loop_
_entity_poly.entity_id
_entity_poly.type
_entity_poly.pdbx_seq_one_letter_code
_entity_poly.pdbx_strand_id
1 'polypeptide(L)'
;MTGSFDVEVELADFNLDNMHPSGKANLVKVAEFMGTLDEESWLDYIENGSIDLVAVSRELEIARSSLYQNKHIKRYVLGKAEQLHQRKIILELPYQVRDKSGTSNDPQTSRYTSTDKKIKEKNLEIRNLQLKVAELTATVDGLKAELKDAKITLNRADIRENHLAQFGRYPR
;
A
#
# COMPACT_ATOMS: atom_id res chain seq x y z
N MET A 1 -10.57 14.37 9.69
CA MET A 1 -10.58 15.48 8.70
C MET A 1 -9.35 15.27 7.82
N THR A 2 -9.53 14.64 6.67
CA THR A 2 -8.46 14.46 5.67
C THR A 2 -8.21 15.81 5.03
N GLY A 3 -7.10 16.46 5.38
CA GLY A 3 -6.64 17.63 4.64
C GLY A 3 -6.48 17.20 3.18
N SER A 4 -7.30 17.76 2.30
CA SER A 4 -7.11 17.58 0.86
C SER A 4 -5.69 18.03 0.56
N PHE A 5 -4.86 17.10 0.10
CA PHE A 5 -3.51 17.42 -0.32
C PHE A 5 -3.60 18.43 -1.48
N ASP A 6 -2.98 19.59 -1.30
CA ASP A 6 -3.00 20.69 -2.26
C ASP A 6 -1.57 20.96 -2.76
N VAL A 7 -1.35 20.58 -4.02
CA VAL A 7 -0.07 20.71 -4.71
C VAL A 7 0.35 22.17 -4.83
N GLU A 8 -0.59 23.09 -4.97
CA GLU A 8 -0.30 24.52 -5.14
C GLU A 8 0.24 25.12 -3.84
N VAL A 9 -0.31 24.70 -2.70
CA VAL A 9 0.19 25.08 -1.37
C VAL A 9 1.55 24.45 -1.12
N GLU A 10 1.74 23.19 -1.49
CA GLU A 10 3.00 22.49 -1.24
C GLU A 10 4.16 23.00 -2.10
N LEU A 11 3.86 23.42 -3.33
CA LEU A 11 4.83 24.01 -4.24
C LEU A 11 4.90 25.54 -4.17
N ALA A 12 4.22 26.18 -3.21
CA ALA A 12 4.17 27.64 -3.09
C ALA A 12 5.56 28.28 -2.93
N ASP A 13 6.48 27.59 -2.25
CA ASP A 13 7.88 28.04 -2.06
C ASP A 13 8.77 27.79 -3.30
N PHE A 14 8.25 27.10 -4.31
CA PHE A 14 8.95 26.85 -5.57
C PHE A 14 8.60 27.96 -6.56
N ASN A 15 9.62 28.65 -7.07
CA ASN A 15 9.43 29.62 -8.14
C ASN A 15 9.16 28.88 -9.46
N LEU A 16 7.90 28.49 -9.68
CA LEU A 16 7.43 27.70 -10.82
C LEU A 16 7.46 28.49 -12.14
N ASP A 17 7.42 29.82 -12.08
CA ASP A 17 7.35 30.70 -13.26
C ASP A 17 8.68 30.82 -13.99
N ASN A 18 9.79 30.62 -13.28
CA ASN A 18 11.15 30.61 -13.85
C ASN A 18 11.60 29.22 -14.33
N MET A 19 10.71 28.20 -14.32
CA MET A 19 11.07 26.82 -14.64
C MET A 19 10.71 26.45 -16.08
N HIS A 20 11.58 25.67 -16.73
CA HIS A 20 11.27 25.07 -18.02
C HIS A 20 9.97 24.23 -17.93
N PRO A 21 9.04 24.30 -18.90
CA PRO A 21 7.73 23.65 -18.81
C PRO A 21 7.78 22.14 -18.48
N SER A 22 8.75 21.43 -19.06
CA SER A 22 8.96 20.00 -18.76
C SER A 22 9.48 19.75 -17.33
N GLY A 23 10.31 20.66 -16.79
CA GLY A 23 10.78 20.58 -15.41
C GLY A 23 9.66 20.83 -14.41
N LYS A 24 8.78 21.79 -14.71
CA LYS A 24 7.57 22.10 -13.93
C LYS A 24 6.62 20.90 -13.90
N ALA A 25 6.30 20.32 -15.06
CA ALA A 25 5.42 19.17 -15.15
C ALA A 25 5.94 17.96 -14.34
N ASN A 26 7.25 17.68 -14.42
CA ASN A 26 7.85 16.59 -13.66
C ASN A 26 7.86 16.88 -12.14
N LEU A 27 8.07 18.14 -11.73
CA LEU A 27 8.00 18.51 -10.32
C LEU A 27 6.60 18.35 -9.76
N VAL A 28 5.58 18.78 -10.50
CA VAL A 28 4.17 18.62 -10.11
C VAL A 28 3.83 17.14 -9.92
N LYS A 29 4.18 16.28 -10.87
CA LYS A 29 3.99 14.83 -10.75
C LYS A 29 4.66 14.25 -9.50
N VAL A 30 5.91 14.64 -9.24
CA VAL A 30 6.66 14.18 -8.06
C VAL A 30 5.99 14.67 -6.77
N ALA A 31 5.51 15.90 -6.76
CA ALA A 31 4.83 16.48 -5.61
C ALA A 31 3.50 15.79 -5.31
N GLU A 32 2.65 15.64 -6.33
CA GLU A 32 1.39 14.89 -6.26
C GLU A 32 1.57 13.49 -5.71
N PHE A 33 2.56 12.78 -6.23
CA PHE A 33 2.84 11.43 -5.81
C PHE A 33 3.40 11.37 -4.39
N MET A 34 4.54 12.00 -4.11
CA MET A 34 5.18 11.90 -2.78
C MET A 34 4.35 12.55 -1.67
N GLY A 35 3.52 13.54 -2.01
CA GLY A 35 2.68 14.25 -1.06
C GLY A 35 1.45 13.46 -0.61
N THR A 36 0.99 12.49 -1.42
CA THR A 36 -0.17 11.66 -1.12
C THR A 36 0.18 10.32 -0.46
N LEU A 37 1.45 9.92 -0.46
CA LEU A 37 1.92 8.69 0.19
C LEU A 37 1.80 8.77 1.71
N ASP A 38 1.11 7.79 2.28
CA ASP A 38 1.09 7.52 3.72
C ASP A 38 2.32 6.71 4.16
N GLU A 39 2.49 6.57 5.48
CA GLU A 39 3.69 5.93 6.04
C GLU A 39 3.85 4.47 5.60
N GLU A 40 2.74 3.75 5.36
CA GLU A 40 2.76 2.39 4.82
C GLU A 40 3.17 2.38 3.33
N SER A 41 2.60 3.27 2.51
CA SER A 41 2.95 3.34 1.08
C SER A 41 4.39 3.77 0.85
N TRP A 42 4.97 4.56 1.77
CA TRP A 42 6.39 4.90 1.72
C TRP A 42 7.31 3.69 1.77
N LEU A 43 6.92 2.61 2.48
CA LEU A 43 7.75 1.41 2.60
C LEU A 43 8.04 0.80 1.23
N ASP A 44 7.12 0.87 0.27
CA ASP A 44 7.31 0.33 -1.07
C ASP A 44 8.40 1.07 -1.86
N TYR A 45 8.63 2.34 -1.54
CA TYR A 45 9.63 3.22 -2.17
C TYR A 45 10.87 3.45 -1.31
N ILE A 46 11.07 2.65 -0.27
CA ILE A 46 12.28 2.66 0.56
C ILE A 46 13.12 1.43 0.26
N GLU A 47 14.39 1.67 -0.07
CA GLU A 47 15.39 0.63 -0.26
C GLU A 47 16.70 1.06 0.42
N ASN A 48 17.33 0.13 1.14
CA ASN A 48 18.61 0.41 1.82
C ASN A 48 18.54 1.60 2.79
N GLY A 49 17.40 1.78 3.48
CA GLY A 49 17.23 2.87 4.44
C GLY A 49 17.13 4.25 3.82
N SER A 50 16.97 4.36 2.50
CA SER A 50 16.82 5.61 1.78
C SER A 50 15.65 5.49 0.79
N ILE A 51 15.16 6.63 0.30
CA ILE A 51 14.17 6.66 -0.79
C ILE A 51 14.79 6.06 -2.06
N ASP A 52 14.13 5.06 -2.64
CA ASP A 52 14.49 4.47 -3.93
C ASP A 52 13.98 5.35 -5.07
N LEU A 53 14.85 6.24 -5.54
CA LEU A 53 14.59 7.11 -6.67
C LEU A 53 14.37 6.35 -7.99
N VAL A 54 14.83 5.10 -8.09
CA VAL A 54 14.58 4.28 -9.28
C VAL A 54 13.13 3.78 -9.28
N ALA A 55 12.63 3.26 -8.16
CA ALA A 55 11.21 2.91 -8.01
C ALA A 55 10.32 4.12 -8.27
N VAL A 56 10.61 5.27 -7.65
CA VAL A 56 9.86 6.51 -7.86
C VAL A 56 9.87 6.96 -9.34
N SER A 57 11.02 6.83 -10.04
CA SER A 57 11.09 7.18 -11.46
C SER A 57 10.22 6.31 -12.35
N ARG A 58 10.08 5.02 -12.01
CA ARG A 58 9.28 4.05 -12.75
C ARG A 58 7.80 4.32 -12.56
N GLU A 59 7.39 4.57 -11.32
CA GLU A 59 6.00 4.83 -10.98
C GLU A 59 5.49 6.13 -11.65
N LEU A 60 6.32 7.16 -11.67
CA LEU A 60 5.97 8.46 -12.24
C LEU A 60 6.18 8.56 -13.76
N GLU A 61 6.74 7.51 -14.39
CA GLU A 61 7.14 7.49 -15.80
C GLU A 61 8.01 8.68 -16.21
N ILE A 62 8.89 9.14 -15.31
CA ILE A 62 9.81 10.25 -15.56
C ILE A 62 11.23 9.74 -15.80
N ALA A 63 11.98 10.45 -16.64
CA ALA A 63 13.38 10.14 -16.85
C ALA A 63 14.17 10.23 -15.52
N ARG A 64 15.02 9.25 -15.25
CA ARG A 64 15.89 9.27 -14.06
C ARG A 64 16.73 10.54 -13.99
N SER A 65 17.21 11.03 -15.14
CA SER A 65 17.94 12.30 -15.23
C SER A 65 17.16 13.47 -14.64
N SER A 66 15.82 13.51 -14.77
CA SER A 66 14.98 14.53 -14.14
C SER A 66 15.10 14.52 -12.62
N LEU A 67 15.12 13.34 -11.98
CA LEU A 67 15.25 13.23 -10.52
C LEU A 67 16.65 13.61 -10.02
N TYR A 68 17.70 13.38 -10.80
CA TYR A 68 19.08 13.65 -10.38
C TYR A 68 19.61 15.03 -10.78
N GLN A 69 19.19 15.55 -11.94
CA GLN A 69 19.74 16.78 -12.54
C GLN A 69 18.86 18.00 -12.27
N ASN A 70 17.54 17.85 -12.12
CA ASN A 70 16.66 18.99 -11.85
C ASN A 70 16.80 19.43 -10.39
N LYS A 71 17.39 20.62 -10.18
CA LYS A 71 17.61 21.21 -8.86
C LYS A 71 16.33 21.34 -8.03
N HIS A 72 15.20 21.63 -8.68
CA HIS A 72 13.92 21.81 -7.99
C HIS A 72 13.36 20.49 -7.47
N ILE A 73 13.38 19.45 -8.32
CA ILE A 73 12.97 18.11 -7.93
C ILE A 73 13.87 17.58 -6.81
N LYS A 74 15.19 17.75 -6.94
CA LYS A 74 16.14 17.36 -5.89
C LYS A 74 15.84 18.04 -4.56
N ARG A 75 15.55 19.35 -4.57
CA ARG A 75 15.19 20.10 -3.36
C ARG A 75 13.90 19.58 -2.74
N TYR A 76 12.89 19.30 -3.55
CA TYR A 76 11.62 18.76 -3.08
C TYR A 76 11.78 17.37 -2.44
N VAL A 77 12.46 16.47 -3.14
CA VAL A 77 12.75 15.11 -2.65
C VAL A 77 13.55 15.15 -1.35
N LEU A 78 14.56 16.03 -1.24
CA LEU A 78 15.32 16.21 0.00
C LEU A 78 14.46 16.71 1.15
N GLY A 79 13.60 17.71 0.91
CA GLY A 79 12.68 18.20 1.95
C GLY A 79 11.75 17.12 2.46
N LYS A 80 11.21 16.27 1.57
CA LYS A 80 10.42 15.10 1.97
C LYS A 80 11.25 14.05 2.70
N ALA A 81 12.46 13.77 2.23
CA ALA A 81 13.34 12.82 2.88
C ALA A 81 13.73 13.27 4.30
N GLU A 82 13.95 14.57 4.52
CA GLU A 82 14.21 15.12 5.85
C GLU A 82 13.03 14.89 6.81
N GLN A 83 11.80 15.09 6.33
CA GLN A 83 10.59 14.80 7.11
C GLN A 83 10.52 13.30 7.46
N LEU A 84 10.76 12.42 6.49
CA LEU A 84 10.77 10.97 6.72
C LEU A 84 11.89 10.53 7.66
N HIS A 85 13.06 11.16 7.57
CA HIS A 85 14.21 10.90 8.43
C HIS A 85 13.92 11.33 9.88
N GLN A 86 13.31 12.51 10.07
CA GLN A 86 12.87 12.97 11.40
C GLN A 86 11.85 12.02 12.04
N ARG A 87 10.95 11.46 11.23
CA ARG A 87 9.99 10.43 11.64
C ARG A 87 10.60 9.04 11.81
N LYS A 88 11.90 8.88 11.52
CA LYS A 88 12.64 7.61 11.55
C LYS A 88 12.08 6.53 10.60
N ILE A 89 11.41 6.97 9.53
CA ILE A 89 10.91 6.10 8.47
C ILE A 89 12.07 5.69 7.56
N ILE A 90 13.01 6.60 7.29
CA ILE A 90 14.26 6.33 6.57
C ILE A 90 15.48 6.54 7.49
N LEU A 91 16.58 5.85 7.19
CA LEU A 91 17.86 5.94 7.90
C LEU A 91 18.78 7.00 7.31
N GLU A 92 18.78 7.15 5.98
CA GLU A 92 19.69 8.01 5.23
C GLU A 92 18.90 8.91 4.26
N LEU A 93 19.44 10.11 4.02
CA LEU A 93 18.89 11.00 3.00
C LEU A 93 19.32 10.53 1.60
N PRO A 94 18.45 10.69 0.58
CA PRO A 94 18.78 10.35 -0.80
C PRO A 94 19.88 11.28 -1.33
N TYR A 95 20.50 10.86 -2.44
CA TYR A 95 21.60 11.57 -3.13
C TYR A 95 22.92 11.69 -2.36
N GLN A 96 23.08 11.02 -1.22
CA GLN A 96 24.38 10.94 -0.56
C GLN A 96 25.35 10.13 -1.42
N VAL A 97 26.52 10.72 -1.70
CA VAL A 97 27.59 10.03 -2.43
C VAL A 97 28.16 8.98 -1.49
N ARG A 98 27.80 7.71 -1.71
CA ARG A 98 28.46 6.61 -1.00
C ARG A 98 29.88 6.50 -1.54
N ASP A 99 30.86 6.75 -0.67
CA ASP A 99 32.27 6.58 -1.03
C ASP A 99 32.50 5.13 -1.45
N LYS A 100 32.90 4.95 -2.72
CA LYS A 100 33.14 3.62 -3.34
C LYS A 100 34.33 2.86 -2.74
N SER A 101 34.97 3.38 -1.69
CA SER A 101 36.12 2.76 -1.01
C SER A 101 35.75 1.89 0.19
N GLY A 102 34.47 1.68 0.47
CA GLY A 102 34.00 0.68 1.42
C GLY A 102 32.93 -0.16 0.75
N THR A 103 33.13 -1.48 0.71
CA THR A 103 32.04 -2.45 0.60
C THR A 103 30.79 -1.91 1.28
N SER A 104 29.67 -1.92 0.57
CA SER A 104 28.31 -1.61 1.00
C SER A 104 27.84 -2.59 2.09
N ASN A 105 28.54 -2.58 3.22
CA ASN A 105 28.38 -3.41 4.40
C ASN A 105 28.50 -2.50 5.62
N ASP A 106 27.76 -1.38 5.64
CA ASP A 106 27.34 -0.92 6.96
C ASP A 106 26.37 -1.99 7.48
N PRO A 107 26.72 -2.75 8.53
CA PRO A 107 25.87 -3.82 9.05
C PRO A 107 24.47 -3.30 9.41
N GLN A 108 24.32 -2.01 9.68
CA GLN A 108 23.04 -1.41 10.00
C GLN A 108 22.12 -1.29 8.78
N THR A 109 22.63 -0.83 7.64
CA THR A 109 21.87 -0.72 6.38
C THR A 109 21.55 -2.08 5.79
N SER A 110 22.48 -3.04 5.87
CA SER A 110 22.25 -4.42 5.44
C SER A 110 21.18 -5.11 6.31
N ARG A 111 21.25 -4.96 7.64
CA ARG A 111 20.21 -5.46 8.55
C ARG A 111 18.85 -4.84 8.26
N TYR A 112 18.80 -3.53 8.07
CA TYR A 112 17.57 -2.79 7.75
C TYR A 112 16.92 -3.33 6.46
N THR A 113 17.71 -3.59 5.41
CA THR A 113 17.17 -4.13 4.15
C THR A 113 16.62 -5.55 4.28
N SER A 114 17.28 -6.38 5.09
CA SER A 114 16.84 -7.75 5.33
C SER A 114 15.56 -7.76 6.17
N THR A 115 15.46 -6.89 7.17
CA THR A 115 14.24 -6.77 7.97
C THR A 115 13.09 -6.22 7.15
N ASP A 116 13.30 -5.21 6.31
CA ASP A 116 12.24 -4.61 5.50
C ASP A 116 11.72 -5.56 4.44
N LYS A 117 12.59 -6.30 3.75
CA LYS A 117 12.17 -7.34 2.82
C LYS A 117 11.31 -8.38 3.51
N LYS A 118 11.71 -8.80 4.71
CA LYS A 118 10.95 -9.76 5.51
C LYS A 118 9.61 -9.20 6.00
N ILE A 119 9.56 -7.91 6.36
CA ILE A 119 8.32 -7.22 6.73
C ILE A 119 7.38 -7.13 5.53
N LYS A 120 7.87 -6.74 4.34
CA LYS A 120 7.09 -6.70 3.10
C LYS A 120 6.49 -8.07 2.75
N GLU A 121 7.31 -9.13 2.81
CA GLU A 121 6.84 -10.51 2.59
C GLU A 121 5.74 -10.90 3.59
N LYS A 122 5.93 -10.58 4.87
CA LYS A 122 4.94 -10.87 5.92
C LYS A 122 3.65 -10.07 5.75
N ASN A 123 3.72 -8.81 5.33
CA ASN A 123 2.54 -7.99 5.06
C ASN A 123 1.75 -8.51 3.86
N LEU A 124 2.43 -8.98 2.82
CA LEU A 124 1.79 -9.63 1.68
C LEU A 124 1.09 -10.93 2.11
N GLU A 125 1.76 -11.74 2.94
CA GLU A 125 1.17 -12.95 3.54
C GLU A 125 -0.09 -12.61 4.36
N ILE A 126 -0.05 -11.55 5.18
CA ILE A 126 -1.20 -11.09 5.97
C ILE A 126 -2.38 -10.71 5.05
N ARG A 127 -2.16 -9.93 3.98
CA ARG A 127 -3.23 -9.57 3.04
C ARG A 127 -3.85 -10.79 2.39
N ASN A 128 -3.01 -11.75 1.95
CA ASN A 128 -3.49 -12.99 1.34
C ASN A 128 -4.33 -13.82 2.32
N LEU A 129 -3.89 -13.90 3.58
CA LEU A 129 -4.64 -14.59 4.63
C LEU A 129 -5.96 -13.90 4.93
N GLN A 130 -6.01 -12.57 4.97
CA GLN A 130 -7.25 -11.81 5.16
C GLN A 130 -8.27 -12.08 4.04
N LEU A 131 -7.82 -12.10 2.78
CA LEU A 131 -8.69 -12.45 1.65
C LEU A 131 -9.24 -13.88 1.79
N LYS A 132 -8.38 -14.83 2.16
CA LYS A 132 -8.79 -16.22 2.38
C LYS A 132 -9.77 -16.37 3.53
N VAL A 133 -9.59 -15.61 4.62
CA VAL A 133 -10.55 -15.57 5.74
C VAL A 133 -11.89 -15.01 5.29
N ALA A 134 -11.91 -13.95 4.49
CA ALA A 134 -13.15 -13.38 3.96
C ALA A 134 -13.90 -14.39 3.07
N GLU A 135 -13.19 -15.08 2.18
CA GLU A 135 -13.77 -16.13 1.34
C GLU A 135 -14.33 -17.30 2.17
N LEU A 136 -13.55 -17.80 3.14
CA LEU A 136 -13.99 -18.88 4.02
C LEU A 136 -15.20 -18.46 4.89
N THR A 137 -15.25 -17.20 5.32
CA THR A 137 -16.39 -16.68 6.08
C THR A 137 -17.66 -16.67 5.23
N ALA A 138 -17.55 -16.21 3.98
CA ALA A 138 -18.67 -16.21 3.04
C ALA A 138 -19.19 -17.63 2.74
N THR A 139 -18.29 -18.60 2.55
CA THR A 139 -18.69 -20.00 2.33
C THR A 139 -19.36 -20.62 3.56
N VAL A 140 -18.85 -20.35 4.77
CA VAL A 140 -19.49 -20.80 6.01
C VAL A 140 -20.89 -20.22 6.17
N ASP A 141 -21.07 -18.94 5.86
CA ASP A 141 -22.39 -18.31 5.96
C ASP A 141 -23.38 -18.85 4.91
N GLY A 142 -22.90 -19.14 3.70
CA GLY A 142 -23.67 -19.87 2.68
C GLY A 142 -24.12 -21.25 3.16
N LEU A 143 -23.18 -22.05 3.67
CA LEU A 143 -23.50 -23.39 4.19
C LEU A 143 -24.46 -23.37 5.39
N LYS A 144 -24.34 -22.37 6.27
CA LYS A 144 -25.31 -22.18 7.37
C LYS A 144 -26.72 -21.90 6.85
N ALA A 145 -26.85 -21.10 5.80
CA ALA A 145 -28.14 -20.81 5.18
C ALA A 145 -28.74 -22.09 4.56
N GLU A 146 -27.96 -22.85 3.79
CA GLU A 146 -28.39 -24.12 3.21
C GLU A 146 -28.81 -25.14 4.28
N LEU A 147 -28.05 -25.25 5.37
CA LEU A 147 -28.37 -26.14 6.49
C LEU A 147 -29.69 -25.74 7.17
N LYS A 148 -29.92 -24.43 7.33
CA LYS A 148 -31.19 -23.92 7.88
C LYS A 148 -32.37 -24.26 6.97
N ASP A 149 -32.21 -24.09 5.66
CA ASP A 149 -33.26 -24.42 4.68
C ASP A 149 -33.54 -25.92 4.64
N ALA A 150 -32.49 -26.76 4.65
CA ALA A 150 -32.61 -28.21 4.72
C ALA A 150 -33.31 -28.68 6.01
N LYS A 151 -33.06 -28.04 7.16
CA LYS A 151 -33.77 -28.32 8.41
C LYS A 151 -35.25 -27.96 8.31
N ILE A 152 -35.59 -26.84 7.68
CA ILE A 152 -36.99 -26.42 7.50
C ILE A 152 -37.73 -27.41 6.58
N THR A 153 -37.10 -27.84 5.48
CA THR A 153 -37.72 -28.81 4.56
C THR A 153 -37.91 -30.18 5.21
N LEU A 154 -36.94 -30.65 6.00
CA LEU A 154 -37.03 -31.89 6.76
C LEU A 154 -38.16 -31.83 7.80
N ASN A 155 -38.22 -30.79 8.62
CA ASN A 155 -39.31 -30.61 9.59
C ASN A 155 -40.70 -30.58 8.91
N ARG A 156 -40.81 -29.94 7.73
CA ARG A 156 -42.06 -29.95 6.94
C ARG A 156 -42.38 -31.34 6.37
N ALA A 157 -41.38 -32.16 6.06
CA ALA A 157 -41.59 -33.54 5.64
C ALA A 157 -42.07 -34.40 6.82
N ASP A 158 -41.41 -34.31 7.97
CA ASP A 158 -41.79 -35.03 9.19
C ASP A 158 -43.22 -34.72 9.63
N ILE A 159 -43.63 -33.44 9.59
CA ILE A 159 -45.02 -33.04 9.90
C ILE A 159 -46.01 -33.69 8.92
N ARG A 160 -45.69 -33.72 7.63
CA ARG A 160 -46.56 -34.32 6.60
C ARG A 160 -46.67 -35.82 6.78
N GLU A 161 -45.57 -36.50 7.08
CA GLU A 161 -45.54 -37.94 7.30
C GLU A 161 -46.29 -38.34 8.57
N ASN A 162 -46.09 -37.62 9.68
CA ASN A 162 -46.84 -37.82 10.92
C ASN A 162 -48.35 -37.64 10.71
N HIS A 163 -48.75 -36.61 9.95
CA HIS A 163 -50.16 -36.40 9.64
C HIS A 163 -50.74 -37.51 8.76
N LEU A 164 -49.98 -38.01 7.78
CA LEU A 164 -50.38 -39.16 6.97
C LEU A 164 -50.56 -40.42 7.83
N ALA A 165 -49.62 -40.71 8.73
CA ALA A 165 -49.68 -41.86 9.62
C ALA A 165 -50.89 -41.80 10.57
N GLN A 166 -51.23 -40.60 11.07
CA GLN A 166 -52.31 -40.42 12.04
C GLN A 166 -53.71 -40.34 11.41
N PHE A 167 -53.83 -39.76 10.21
CA PHE A 167 -55.14 -39.46 9.59
C PHE A 167 -55.38 -40.15 8.24
N GLY A 168 -54.41 -40.91 7.72
CA GLY A 168 -54.49 -41.62 6.42
C GLY A 168 -54.51 -40.70 5.19
N ARG A 169 -54.27 -39.40 5.36
CA ARG A 169 -54.26 -38.39 4.31
C ARG A 169 -53.26 -37.29 4.61
N TYR A 170 -52.75 -36.61 3.58
CA TYR A 170 -51.87 -35.46 3.75
C TYR A 170 -52.65 -34.22 4.26
N PRO A 171 -52.00 -33.32 5.01
CA PRO A 171 -52.58 -32.03 5.38
C PRO A 171 -52.83 -31.20 4.11
N ARG A 172 -53.99 -30.53 4.04
CA ARG A 172 -54.33 -29.58 2.96
C ARG A 172 -53.65 -28.24 3.17
#